data_AF-A0A351BWY7-F1
#
_entry.id   AF-A0A351BWY7-F1
#
_cell.length_a   1.000
_cell.length_b   1.000
_cell.length_c   1.000
_cell.angle_alpha   90.00
_cell.angle_beta   90.00
_cell.angle_gamma   90.00
#
_symmetry.space_group_name_H-M   'P 1'
#
loop_
_entity.id
_entity.type
_entity.pdbx_description
1 polymer ?
#
loop_
_entity_poly.entity_id
_entity_poly.type
_entity_poly.pdbx_seq_one_letter_code
_entity_poly.pdbx_strand_id
1 'polypeptide(L)'
;MNGSTMTDANIKVFGYQTGLMTASLDYNSVSNTLTINPVKNFKNGEKVSITLTSGLKTISNESITPFVYSFRAKALGGTGNFTKTSEIISTVEYIRSGDIDSDGDIDLLINEKVYKNDGSANFSYYSSIPISGYTLLADFDNDGDLDILVTVNNVNYFFRNNGLGDFTQTSTFPGGLHSFGDLDGNGFFDVTYFSPQSAKEINIAKNILGNFSLDTTYNVDFNLPCNPHPDFDKRILIDDMTNNGILDLVLINGNAGGGILIGYDFCQIYSLLKNNGSGKFLPELLFTHNENGLPYWVTNIGDPQLFDKNNDGLIDIVSPGLIIENNGNGLFTIAGMLNAFSTTIDGDFNGDTKIDLLAQIFGVSPLLTHLNDGSGNFLEYFIGSNSFYNKGNSVADFDNDGDLDVVIEINSTKVAILLNGDSPLPVELSSFTSSINQNSVKLNWTTSQEQNNSGFEIQRADKFSEGQEVWKKIDFINGSGNSNTQNNYSYEDKNLASGKYRYRLKQIDFNGNFEYHELSNEVVIGIPFSTELMQNYPNPFNPVTNISYRLSENSYVTLKVFDNSGRELKTLVNEYKEAGYYKSVFDGSGLASGVYFYKLTAGDFVHTKKLSLVK
;
A
#
# COMPACT_ATOMS: atom_id res chain seq x y z
N MET A 1 37.23 21.82 -14.92
CA MET A 1 36.01 22.68 -14.88
C MET A 1 36.30 23.97 -14.10
N ASN A 2 35.46 25.01 -14.25
CA ASN A 2 35.50 26.17 -13.35
C ASN A 2 34.77 25.84 -12.04
N GLY A 3 35.52 25.73 -10.94
CA GLY A 3 34.95 25.41 -9.63
C GLY A 3 33.94 26.44 -9.11
N SER A 4 34.02 27.70 -9.55
CA SER A 4 33.10 28.75 -9.09
C SER A 4 31.66 28.58 -9.61
N THR A 5 31.45 27.75 -10.63
CA THR A 5 30.11 27.45 -11.16
C THR A 5 29.51 26.18 -10.55
N MET A 6 30.26 25.42 -9.74
CA MET A 6 29.80 24.21 -9.06
C MET A 6 28.97 24.61 -7.83
N THR A 7 27.72 24.99 -8.07
CA THR A 7 26.77 25.45 -7.05
C THR A 7 25.43 24.75 -7.23
N ASP A 8 24.57 24.80 -6.21
CA ASP A 8 23.21 24.24 -6.25
C ASP A 8 22.31 24.92 -7.30
N ALA A 9 22.74 26.05 -7.87
CA ALA A 9 22.06 26.65 -9.01
C ALA A 9 22.28 25.83 -10.30
N ASN A 10 23.44 25.20 -10.42
CA ASN A 10 23.86 24.49 -11.64
C ASN A 10 23.93 22.97 -11.48
N ILE A 11 23.80 22.46 -10.25
CA ILE A 11 23.76 21.04 -9.92
C ILE A 11 22.47 20.81 -9.14
N LYS A 12 21.56 20.02 -9.70
CA LYS A 12 20.27 19.69 -9.09
C LYS A 12 20.23 18.21 -8.75
N VAL A 13 19.74 17.88 -7.56
CA VAL A 13 19.64 16.51 -7.06
C VAL A 13 18.20 16.28 -6.67
N PHE A 14 17.51 15.41 -7.38
CA PHE A 14 16.10 15.12 -7.14
C PHE A 14 15.91 13.68 -6.74
N GLY A 15 15.09 13.49 -5.71
CA GLY A 15 14.44 12.23 -5.43
C GLY A 15 13.01 12.27 -5.94
N TYR A 16 12.55 11.22 -6.61
CA TYR A 16 11.21 11.18 -7.20
C TYR A 16 10.08 11.05 -6.17
N GLN A 17 10.42 10.70 -4.93
CA GLN A 17 9.54 10.60 -3.77
C GLN A 17 9.86 11.63 -2.68
N THR A 18 10.93 12.41 -2.82
CA THR A 18 11.38 13.36 -1.78
C THR A 18 11.66 14.77 -2.31
N GLY A 19 11.50 15.01 -3.63
CA GLY A 19 11.65 16.33 -4.25
C GLY A 19 13.12 16.76 -4.41
N LEU A 20 13.33 18.07 -4.61
CA LEU A 20 14.68 18.64 -4.69
C LEU A 20 15.40 18.53 -3.35
N MET A 21 16.56 17.89 -3.38
CA MET A 21 17.44 17.80 -2.24
C MET A 21 18.54 18.85 -2.26
N THR A 22 18.73 19.47 -1.11
CA THR A 22 19.94 20.24 -0.84
C THR A 22 21.12 19.29 -0.65
N ALA A 23 22.28 19.66 -1.18
CA ALA A 23 23.50 18.89 -1.06
C ALA A 23 24.70 19.81 -0.82
N SER A 24 25.65 19.36 -0.02
CA SER A 24 26.97 20.00 0.02
C SER A 24 27.82 19.52 -1.14
N LEU A 25 28.42 20.48 -1.86
CA LEU A 25 29.20 20.24 -3.06
C LEU A 25 30.69 20.47 -2.76
N ASP A 26 31.52 19.46 -2.99
CA ASP A 26 32.98 19.56 -2.90
C ASP A 26 33.61 19.24 -4.25
N TYR A 27 34.31 20.21 -4.85
CA TYR A 27 34.94 20.05 -6.15
C TYR A 27 36.46 20.07 -6.04
N ASN A 28 37.08 18.94 -6.32
CA ASN A 28 38.53 18.82 -6.44
C ASN A 28 38.98 19.16 -7.86
N SER A 29 39.56 20.34 -8.04
CA SER A 29 40.01 20.82 -9.35
C SER A 29 41.22 20.07 -9.91
N VAL A 30 41.96 19.31 -9.08
CA VAL A 30 43.13 18.54 -9.52
C VAL A 30 42.68 17.21 -10.15
N SER A 31 41.74 16.51 -9.52
CA SER A 31 41.20 15.26 -10.02
C SER A 31 39.98 15.43 -10.94
N ASN A 32 39.44 16.66 -11.06
CA ASN A 32 38.15 16.95 -11.69
C ASN A 32 37.01 16.10 -11.10
N THR A 33 37.04 15.87 -9.80
CA THR A 33 36.01 15.10 -9.08
C THR A 33 35.07 16.05 -8.37
N LEU A 34 33.78 15.92 -8.63
CA LEU A 34 32.72 16.56 -7.85
C LEU A 34 32.13 15.51 -6.89
N THR A 35 32.16 15.78 -5.61
CA THR A 35 31.48 14.99 -4.59
C THR A 35 30.22 15.75 -4.15
N ILE A 36 29.09 15.06 -4.23
CA ILE A 36 27.77 15.58 -3.86
C ILE A 36 27.37 14.82 -2.59
N ASN A 37 27.19 15.53 -1.48
CA ASN A 37 26.71 14.93 -0.23
C ASN A 37 25.34 15.53 0.12
N PRO A 38 24.23 14.83 -0.20
CA PRO A 38 22.88 15.22 0.18
C PRO A 38 22.75 15.49 1.69
N VAL A 39 21.91 16.45 2.07
CA VAL A 39 21.67 16.80 3.47
C VAL A 39 20.79 15.77 4.18
N LYS A 40 19.90 15.11 3.44
CA LYS A 40 19.09 13.97 3.91
C LYS A 40 19.43 12.74 3.09
N ASN A 41 19.19 11.56 3.67
CA ASN A 41 19.26 10.32 2.90
C ASN A 41 18.10 10.24 1.91
N PHE A 42 18.35 9.66 0.74
CA PHE A 42 17.29 9.24 -0.18
C PHE A 42 16.43 8.15 0.46
N LYS A 43 15.18 8.02 0.01
CA LYS A 43 14.31 6.92 0.42
C LYS A 43 14.76 5.61 -0.20
N ASN A 44 14.54 4.50 0.51
CA ASN A 44 14.94 3.19 0.03
C ASN A 44 14.24 2.89 -1.30
N GLY A 45 15.02 2.46 -2.30
CA GLY A 45 14.50 2.21 -3.64
C GLY A 45 14.06 3.44 -4.44
N GLU A 46 14.20 4.65 -3.95
CA GLU A 46 13.76 5.83 -4.69
C GLU A 46 14.57 6.04 -5.98
N LYS A 47 13.91 6.44 -7.09
CA LYS A 47 14.62 6.93 -8.29
C LYS A 47 15.22 8.30 -7.98
N VAL A 48 16.51 8.44 -8.24
CA VAL A 48 17.29 9.66 -8.05
C VAL A 48 17.79 10.15 -9.40
N SER A 49 17.70 11.45 -9.64
CA SER A 49 18.34 12.09 -10.79
C SER A 49 19.20 13.26 -10.36
N ILE A 50 20.37 13.38 -10.98
CA ILE A 50 21.29 14.50 -10.79
C ILE A 50 21.45 15.21 -12.14
N THR A 51 21.02 16.47 -12.21
CA THR A 51 21.25 17.32 -13.39
C THR A 51 22.45 18.22 -13.17
N LEU A 52 23.44 18.07 -14.06
CA LEU A 52 24.49 19.05 -14.33
C LEU A 52 24.01 19.98 -15.45
N THR A 53 23.66 21.22 -15.11
CA THR A 53 23.05 22.15 -16.07
C THR A 53 24.06 22.78 -17.03
N SER A 54 23.56 23.38 -18.11
CA SER A 54 24.34 24.20 -19.05
C SER A 54 24.96 25.47 -18.43
N GLY A 55 24.57 25.82 -17.19
CA GLY A 55 25.15 26.92 -16.42
C GLY A 55 26.57 26.65 -15.93
N LEU A 56 26.98 25.37 -15.89
CA LEU A 56 28.36 24.97 -15.61
C LEU A 56 29.33 25.45 -16.71
N LYS A 57 30.50 25.95 -16.28
CA LYS A 57 31.50 26.52 -17.18
C LYS A 57 32.84 25.79 -17.13
N THR A 58 33.53 25.75 -18.26
CA THR A 58 34.94 25.43 -18.33
C THR A 58 35.80 26.57 -17.77
N ILE A 59 37.11 26.34 -17.58
CA ILE A 59 38.05 27.39 -17.16
C ILE A 59 38.16 28.50 -18.24
N SER A 60 37.93 28.16 -19.51
CA SER A 60 37.80 29.10 -20.63
C SER A 60 36.44 29.82 -20.68
N ASN A 61 35.57 29.62 -19.69
CA ASN A 61 34.23 30.21 -19.57
C ASN A 61 33.23 29.77 -20.67
N GLU A 62 33.46 28.60 -21.27
CA GLU A 62 32.53 27.96 -22.20
C GLU A 62 31.49 27.15 -21.43
N SER A 63 30.23 27.13 -21.89
CA SER A 63 29.22 26.22 -21.33
C SER A 63 29.56 24.78 -21.66
N ILE A 64 29.27 23.88 -20.73
CA ILE A 64 29.25 22.45 -21.03
C ILE A 64 27.89 22.03 -21.56
N THR A 65 27.87 20.89 -22.26
CA THR A 65 26.64 20.16 -22.53
C THR A 65 26.04 19.71 -21.19
N PRO A 66 24.74 19.91 -20.95
CA PRO A 66 24.10 19.36 -19.77
C PRO A 66 24.26 17.84 -19.68
N PHE A 67 24.21 17.33 -18.46
CA PHE A 67 24.31 15.91 -18.18
C PHE A 67 23.34 15.52 -17.06
N VAL A 68 22.44 14.59 -17.32
CA VAL A 68 21.52 14.00 -16.36
C VAL A 68 21.99 12.58 -16.05
N TYR A 69 22.23 12.31 -14.78
CA TYR A 69 22.57 10.99 -14.28
C TYR A 69 21.41 10.45 -13.44
N SER A 70 20.88 9.29 -13.79
CA SER A 70 19.80 8.62 -13.05
C SER A 70 20.31 7.34 -12.39
N PHE A 71 19.82 7.04 -11.19
CA PHE A 71 20.05 5.77 -10.52
C PHE A 71 18.94 5.51 -9.49
N ARG A 72 18.92 4.32 -8.90
CA ARG A 72 17.99 3.98 -7.81
C ARG A 72 18.74 3.91 -6.49
N ALA A 73 18.20 4.51 -5.45
CA ALA A 73 18.69 4.32 -4.10
C ALA A 73 18.55 2.83 -3.73
N LYS A 74 19.54 2.29 -3.02
CA LYS A 74 19.57 0.87 -2.66
C LYS A 74 18.40 0.52 -1.73
N ALA A 75 17.65 -0.54 -2.01
CA ALA A 75 16.77 -1.20 -1.04
C ALA A 75 17.62 -1.99 -0.02
N LEU A 76 17.24 -1.98 1.25
CA LEU A 76 18.08 -2.56 2.32
C LEU A 76 17.82 -4.05 2.54
N GLY A 77 16.68 -4.56 2.08
CA GLY A 77 16.30 -5.97 2.16
C GLY A 77 15.12 -6.35 1.28
N GLY A 78 14.22 -7.18 1.80
CA GLY A 78 13.10 -7.76 1.09
C GLY A 78 13.31 -9.22 0.73
N THR A 79 12.22 -9.93 0.45
CA THR A 79 12.28 -11.33 -0.01
C THR A 79 11.65 -11.53 -1.38
N GLY A 80 11.01 -10.49 -1.93
CA GLY A 80 10.11 -10.58 -3.07
C GLY A 80 8.76 -11.23 -2.75
N ASN A 81 8.51 -11.59 -1.47
CA ASN A 81 7.24 -12.12 -1.01
C ASN A 81 6.45 -11.04 -0.28
N PHE A 82 5.23 -10.85 -0.73
CA PHE A 82 4.36 -9.78 -0.27
C PHE A 82 3.19 -10.32 0.55
N THR A 83 2.99 -9.76 1.72
CA THR A 83 1.84 -10.05 2.60
C THR A 83 0.89 -8.87 2.60
N LYS A 84 -0.39 -9.13 2.31
CA LYS A 84 -1.41 -8.10 2.44
C LYS A 84 -1.71 -7.80 3.91
N THR A 85 -1.45 -6.58 4.34
CA THR A 85 -1.63 -6.15 5.74
C THR A 85 -2.91 -5.34 5.94
N SER A 86 -3.25 -4.47 5.00
CA SER A 86 -4.43 -3.59 5.11
C SER A 86 -5.06 -3.21 3.75
N GLU A 87 -6.16 -2.46 3.79
CA GLU A 87 -6.86 -1.94 2.61
C GLU A 87 -7.33 -0.49 2.83
N ILE A 88 -7.29 0.31 1.76
CA ILE A 88 -7.91 1.64 1.71
C ILE A 88 -9.14 1.58 0.82
N ILE A 89 -10.27 2.09 1.32
CA ILE A 89 -11.50 2.25 0.53
C ILE A 89 -11.45 3.63 -0.15
N SER A 90 -11.16 3.62 -1.45
CA SER A 90 -11.15 4.83 -2.30
C SER A 90 -11.47 4.45 -3.73
N THR A 91 -12.04 5.38 -4.51
CA THR A 91 -12.12 5.22 -5.95
C THR A 91 -10.72 5.19 -6.54
N VAL A 92 -10.39 4.17 -7.33
CA VAL A 92 -9.04 3.92 -7.79
C VAL A 92 -8.96 4.00 -9.30
N GLU A 93 -8.00 4.78 -9.78
CA GLU A 93 -7.58 4.81 -11.18
C GLU A 93 -6.06 5.04 -11.27
N TYR A 94 -5.53 5.96 -10.47
CA TYR A 94 -4.09 6.25 -10.39
C TYR A 94 -3.62 6.24 -8.95
N ILE A 95 -2.41 5.72 -8.72
CA ILE A 95 -1.74 5.71 -7.41
C ILE A 95 -0.35 6.31 -7.60
N ARG A 96 0.01 7.27 -6.76
CA ARG A 96 1.37 7.81 -6.64
C ARG A 96 1.77 7.81 -5.17
N SER A 97 3.07 7.66 -4.93
CA SER A 97 3.66 7.71 -3.60
C SER A 97 4.78 8.74 -3.56
N GLY A 98 4.93 9.39 -2.41
CA GLY A 98 5.98 10.36 -2.13
C GLY A 98 5.75 11.01 -0.77
N ASP A 99 6.77 11.65 -0.23
CA ASP A 99 6.70 12.47 0.99
C ASP A 99 5.95 13.78 0.69
N ILE A 100 4.60 13.72 0.75
CA ILE A 100 3.72 14.79 0.27
C ILE A 100 3.64 15.93 1.31
N ASP A 101 3.78 15.64 2.59
CA ASP A 101 3.74 16.64 3.66
C ASP A 101 5.09 16.89 4.35
N SER A 102 6.18 16.39 3.78
CA SER A 102 7.55 16.63 4.22
C SER A 102 7.83 16.20 5.67
N ASP A 103 7.03 15.28 6.20
CA ASP A 103 7.26 14.69 7.52
C ASP A 103 8.30 13.56 7.48
N GLY A 104 8.65 13.11 6.27
CA GLY A 104 9.64 12.09 6.03
C GLY A 104 9.06 10.70 5.90
N ASP A 105 7.75 10.50 5.97
CA ASP A 105 7.08 9.23 5.68
C ASP A 105 6.49 9.26 4.27
N ILE A 106 6.44 8.11 3.59
CA ILE A 106 5.90 8.07 2.22
C ILE A 106 4.37 8.04 2.26
N ASP A 107 3.75 9.09 1.74
CA ASP A 107 2.31 9.24 1.60
C ASP A 107 1.78 8.66 0.29
N LEU A 108 0.44 8.66 0.17
CA LEU A 108 -0.26 8.24 -1.04
C LEU A 108 -1.17 9.33 -1.61
N LEU A 109 -1.05 9.55 -2.91
CA LEU A 109 -2.07 10.19 -3.73
C LEU A 109 -2.84 9.10 -4.50
N ILE A 110 -4.09 8.86 -4.10
CA ILE A 110 -4.98 7.91 -4.78
C ILE A 110 -6.04 8.73 -5.51
N ASN A 111 -5.93 8.74 -6.84
CA ASN A 111 -6.74 9.57 -7.71
C ASN A 111 -6.65 11.07 -7.33
N GLU A 112 -7.70 11.65 -6.75
CA GLU A 112 -7.72 13.03 -6.27
C GLU A 112 -7.45 13.19 -4.77
N LYS A 113 -7.27 12.09 -4.03
CA LYS A 113 -7.23 12.09 -2.56
C LYS A 113 -5.84 11.84 -2.02
N VAL A 114 -5.47 12.63 -1.02
CA VAL A 114 -4.21 12.50 -0.29
C VAL A 114 -4.46 11.71 0.99
N TYR A 115 -3.60 10.72 1.22
CA TYR A 115 -3.59 9.91 2.42
C TYR A 115 -2.21 10.00 3.08
N LYS A 116 -2.19 10.43 4.33
CA LYS A 116 -0.96 10.56 5.12
C LYS A 116 -0.61 9.24 5.77
N ASN A 117 0.64 8.86 5.67
CA ASN A 117 1.21 7.71 6.36
C ASN A 117 1.65 8.09 7.78
N ASP A 118 1.70 7.12 8.70
CA ASP A 118 2.26 7.31 10.04
C ASP A 118 3.64 6.65 10.22
N GLY A 119 4.25 6.27 9.09
CA GLY A 119 5.53 5.58 9.04
C GLY A 119 5.47 4.09 9.39
N SER A 120 4.27 3.52 9.52
CA SER A 120 4.05 2.07 9.73
C SER A 120 3.01 1.53 8.74
N ALA A 121 2.98 2.10 7.54
CA ALA A 121 2.02 1.82 6.47
C ALA A 121 0.53 1.95 6.90
N ASN A 122 0.22 2.77 7.92
CA ASN A 122 -1.16 3.12 8.25
C ASN A 122 -1.54 4.46 7.64
N PHE A 123 -2.43 4.39 6.65
CA PHE A 123 -2.81 5.55 5.86
C PHE A 123 -4.13 6.15 6.35
N SER A 124 -4.12 7.46 6.56
CA SER A 124 -5.29 8.25 6.97
C SER A 124 -5.65 9.29 5.92
N TYR A 125 -6.93 9.38 5.54
CA TYR A 125 -7.39 10.40 4.60
C TYR A 125 -7.12 11.81 5.17
N TYR A 126 -6.46 12.65 4.38
CA TYR A 126 -6.12 14.00 4.77
C TYR A 126 -6.92 15.04 3.98
N SER A 127 -6.73 15.08 2.67
CA SER A 127 -7.28 16.12 1.80
C SER A 127 -7.63 15.57 0.41
N SER A 128 -8.19 16.42 -0.44
CA SER A 128 -8.44 16.10 -1.85
C SER A 128 -8.27 17.33 -2.73
N ILE A 129 -7.80 17.09 -3.95
CA ILE A 129 -7.66 18.06 -5.03
C ILE A 129 -9.02 18.16 -5.76
N PRO A 130 -9.41 19.34 -6.29
CA PRO A 130 -10.74 19.52 -6.87
C PRO A 130 -11.02 18.75 -8.17
N ILE A 131 -10.03 18.06 -8.74
CA ILE A 131 -10.14 17.32 -10.00
C ILE A 131 -9.45 15.96 -9.91
N SER A 132 -9.98 15.00 -10.66
CA SER A 132 -9.46 13.63 -10.81
C SER A 132 -9.11 13.40 -12.28
N GLY A 133 -7.96 12.75 -12.52
CA GLY A 133 -7.43 12.46 -13.84
C GLY A 133 -6.04 11.82 -13.74
N TYR A 134 -5.35 11.66 -14.86
CA TYR A 134 -3.99 11.10 -14.86
C TYR A 134 -3.05 12.02 -14.10
N THR A 135 -2.43 11.51 -13.04
CA THR A 135 -1.59 12.29 -12.11
C THR A 135 -0.10 11.99 -12.27
N LEU A 136 0.71 13.04 -12.23
CA LEU A 136 2.15 12.98 -12.00
C LEU A 136 2.46 13.69 -10.67
N LEU A 137 3.44 13.17 -9.94
CA LEU A 137 3.92 13.70 -8.67
C LEU A 137 5.43 13.90 -8.79
N ALA A 138 5.89 15.14 -8.65
CA ALA A 138 7.30 15.52 -8.71
C ALA A 138 7.45 16.96 -8.20
N ASP A 139 8.64 17.34 -7.74
CA ASP A 139 8.96 18.75 -7.46
C ASP A 139 9.18 19.50 -8.79
N PHE A 140 8.14 20.20 -9.27
CA PHE A 140 8.16 20.86 -10.57
C PHE A 140 8.65 22.31 -10.48
N ASP A 141 8.54 22.96 -9.32
CA ASP A 141 8.97 24.34 -9.15
C ASP A 141 10.29 24.53 -8.39
N ASN A 142 10.93 23.41 -8.01
CA ASN A 142 12.22 23.30 -7.33
C ASN A 142 12.22 23.93 -5.92
N ASP A 143 11.11 23.83 -5.19
CA ASP A 143 11.00 24.33 -3.82
C ASP A 143 11.27 23.26 -2.74
N GLY A 144 11.40 21.99 -3.14
CA GLY A 144 11.64 20.85 -2.27
C GLY A 144 10.39 20.04 -1.94
N ASP A 145 9.19 20.56 -2.25
CA ASP A 145 7.93 19.90 -2.00
C ASP A 145 7.44 19.19 -3.27
N LEU A 146 6.82 18.02 -3.14
CA LEU A 146 6.27 17.32 -4.31
C LEU A 146 4.98 17.99 -4.79
N ASP A 147 5.00 18.51 -6.02
CA ASP A 147 3.87 19.09 -6.72
C ASP A 147 3.09 18.07 -7.54
N ILE A 148 1.90 18.48 -8.01
CA ILE A 148 1.03 17.62 -8.80
C ILE A 148 0.69 18.24 -10.16
N LEU A 149 0.81 17.41 -11.20
CA LEU A 149 0.22 17.67 -12.51
C LEU A 149 -0.94 16.70 -12.73
N VAL A 150 -2.15 17.22 -13.01
CA VAL A 150 -3.32 16.41 -13.32
C VAL A 150 -3.78 16.68 -14.75
N THR A 151 -3.95 15.61 -15.54
CA THR A 151 -4.49 15.71 -16.90
C THR A 151 -5.97 15.30 -16.93
N VAL A 152 -6.83 16.19 -17.41
CA VAL A 152 -8.26 15.94 -17.62
C VAL A 152 -8.71 16.53 -18.95
N ASN A 153 -9.38 15.74 -19.79
CA ASN A 153 -9.94 16.18 -21.08
C ASN A 153 -8.94 16.93 -21.98
N ASN A 154 -7.72 16.40 -22.10
CA ASN A 154 -6.59 17.00 -22.83
C ASN A 154 -6.15 18.38 -22.32
N VAL A 155 -6.36 18.67 -21.04
CA VAL A 155 -5.84 19.86 -20.36
C VAL A 155 -5.04 19.41 -19.14
N ASN A 156 -3.87 19.99 -18.98
CA ASN A 156 -3.02 19.86 -17.82
C ASN A 156 -3.33 20.95 -16.81
N TYR A 157 -3.45 20.55 -15.55
CA TYR A 157 -3.66 21.42 -14.42
C TYR A 157 -2.48 21.24 -13.47
N PHE A 158 -1.76 22.34 -13.21
CA PHE A 158 -0.62 22.33 -12.32
C PHE A 158 -1.04 22.83 -10.94
N PHE A 159 -0.75 22.01 -9.92
CA PHE A 159 -1.02 22.28 -8.52
C PHE A 159 0.29 22.32 -7.76
N ARG A 160 0.55 23.44 -7.08
CA ARG A 160 1.67 23.56 -6.17
C ARG A 160 1.32 23.04 -4.79
N ASN A 161 2.23 22.29 -4.21
CA ASN A 161 2.17 21.91 -2.81
C ASN A 161 2.70 23.06 -1.93
N ASN A 162 2.36 23.04 -0.65
CA ASN A 162 2.85 23.99 0.34
C ASN A 162 3.73 23.30 1.41
N GLY A 163 4.15 22.07 1.15
CA GLY A 163 4.89 21.22 2.05
C GLY A 163 4.06 20.60 3.17
N LEU A 164 2.72 20.71 3.14
CA LEU A 164 1.82 20.08 4.13
C LEU A 164 0.81 19.11 3.48
N GLY A 165 0.89 18.94 2.16
CA GLY A 165 -0.08 18.20 1.35
C GLY A 165 -1.33 19.01 0.99
N ASP A 166 -1.28 20.34 1.08
CA ASP A 166 -2.35 21.22 0.57
C ASP A 166 -1.96 21.80 -0.79
N PHE A 167 -2.80 21.52 -1.78
CA PHE A 167 -2.52 21.80 -3.18
C PHE A 167 -3.29 23.03 -3.70
N THR A 168 -2.58 23.97 -4.32
CA THR A 168 -3.18 25.16 -4.96
C THR A 168 -2.96 25.12 -6.46
N GLN A 169 -4.04 25.16 -7.25
CA GLN A 169 -3.93 25.26 -8.71
C GLN A 169 -3.30 26.59 -9.11
N THR A 170 -2.21 26.57 -9.88
CA THR A 170 -1.48 27.79 -10.27
C THR A 170 -1.56 28.08 -11.77
N SER A 171 -1.63 27.05 -12.62
CA SER A 171 -1.71 27.24 -14.07
C SER A 171 -2.36 26.06 -14.78
N THR A 172 -2.65 26.25 -16.08
CA THR A 172 -3.13 25.19 -16.97
C THR A 172 -2.50 25.33 -18.34
N PHE A 173 -2.28 24.22 -19.04
CA PHE A 173 -1.81 24.21 -20.43
C PHE A 173 -2.40 23.03 -21.21
N PRO A 174 -2.50 23.11 -22.56
CA PRO A 174 -3.03 22.00 -23.36
C PRO A 174 -2.16 20.74 -23.26
N GLY A 175 -2.74 19.53 -23.29
CA GLY A 175 -1.98 18.29 -23.47
C GLY A 175 -2.69 16.98 -23.07
N GLY A 176 -2.27 15.87 -23.70
CA GLY A 176 -2.88 14.52 -23.63
C GLY A 176 -2.25 13.56 -22.60
N LEU A 177 -1.68 12.42 -22.99
CA LEU A 177 -0.92 11.54 -22.07
C LEU A 177 0.51 12.08 -21.90
N HIS A 178 1.10 11.99 -20.69
CA HIS A 178 2.31 12.72 -20.30
C HIS A 178 3.44 11.86 -19.71
N SER A 179 4.66 12.40 -19.75
CA SER A 179 5.84 12.01 -18.97
C SER A 179 6.69 13.25 -18.66
N PHE A 180 7.65 13.16 -17.73
CA PHE A 180 8.46 14.29 -17.29
C PHE A 180 9.95 13.95 -17.11
N GLY A 181 10.79 14.97 -17.24
CA GLY A 181 12.24 14.90 -17.09
C GLY A 181 12.89 16.21 -17.48
N ASP A 182 14.14 16.45 -17.10
CA ASP A 182 14.87 17.66 -17.49
C ASP A 182 15.43 17.50 -18.92
N LEU A 183 14.62 17.87 -19.92
CA LEU A 183 14.87 17.54 -21.33
C LEU A 183 15.81 18.55 -22.00
N ASP A 184 15.94 19.76 -21.48
CA ASP A 184 16.88 20.76 -21.99
C ASP A 184 18.07 21.05 -21.05
N GLY A 185 18.13 20.36 -19.91
CA GLY A 185 19.23 20.42 -18.96
C GLY A 185 19.33 21.75 -18.24
N ASN A 186 18.19 22.40 -17.99
CA ASN A 186 18.09 23.69 -17.31
C ASN A 186 17.92 23.55 -15.79
N GLY A 187 17.76 22.32 -15.28
CA GLY A 187 17.56 22.02 -13.87
C GLY A 187 16.10 21.97 -13.43
N PHE A 188 15.13 22.03 -14.33
CA PHE A 188 13.70 21.91 -14.06
C PHE A 188 13.11 20.75 -14.87
N PHE A 189 12.15 20.03 -14.29
CA PHE A 189 11.45 18.98 -15.03
C PHE A 189 10.51 19.58 -16.08
N ASP A 190 10.82 19.32 -17.34
CA ASP A 190 9.95 19.57 -18.48
C ASP A 190 8.90 18.46 -18.61
N VAL A 191 7.83 18.74 -19.35
CA VAL A 191 6.73 17.79 -19.57
C VAL A 191 6.56 17.54 -21.05
N THR A 192 6.52 16.27 -21.44
CA THR A 192 6.24 15.84 -22.83
C THR A 192 4.90 15.16 -22.93
N TYR A 193 4.21 15.32 -24.07
CA TYR A 193 2.86 14.78 -24.25
C TYR A 193 2.36 14.64 -25.67
N PHE A 194 1.38 13.76 -25.87
CA PHE A 194 0.68 13.69 -27.16
C PHE A 194 -0.19 14.92 -27.41
N SER A 195 -0.08 15.45 -28.63
CA SER A 195 -0.84 16.62 -29.08
C SER A 195 -2.34 16.33 -29.06
N PRO A 196 -3.17 17.21 -28.46
CA PRO A 196 -4.63 17.11 -28.56
C PRO A 196 -5.14 17.27 -29.99
N GLN A 197 -4.36 17.94 -30.86
CA GLN A 197 -4.74 18.24 -32.24
C GLN A 197 -4.41 17.10 -33.19
N SER A 198 -3.43 16.26 -32.85
CA SER A 198 -2.96 15.19 -33.72
C SER A 198 -2.40 14.01 -32.91
N ALA A 199 -2.95 12.83 -33.15
CA ALA A 199 -2.43 11.57 -32.61
C ALA A 199 -0.98 11.24 -33.08
N LYS A 200 -0.45 12.00 -34.04
CA LYS A 200 0.84 11.82 -34.70
C LYS A 200 1.87 12.85 -34.26
N GLU A 201 1.58 13.61 -33.21
CA GLU A 201 2.46 14.65 -32.72
C GLU A 201 2.66 14.51 -31.22
N ILE A 202 3.88 14.79 -30.78
CA ILE A 202 4.19 15.05 -29.38
C ILE A 202 4.61 16.51 -29.21
N ASN A 203 4.36 17.07 -28.03
CA ASN A 203 4.68 18.42 -27.64
C ASN A 203 5.55 18.40 -26.39
N ILE A 204 6.41 19.40 -26.27
CA ILE A 204 7.22 19.63 -25.07
C ILE A 204 6.79 20.96 -24.45
N ALA A 205 6.35 20.90 -23.21
CA ALA A 205 6.15 22.07 -22.36
C ALA A 205 7.40 22.26 -21.49
N LYS A 206 8.16 23.33 -21.79
CA LYS A 206 9.31 23.72 -20.97
C LYS A 206 8.85 24.32 -19.66
N ASN A 207 9.59 24.02 -18.60
CA ASN A 207 9.28 24.46 -17.26
C ASN A 207 10.38 25.39 -16.73
N ILE A 208 9.96 26.49 -16.10
CA ILE A 208 10.82 27.33 -15.27
C ILE A 208 10.03 27.71 -14.00
N LEU A 209 10.45 27.19 -12.84
CA LEU A 209 9.83 27.48 -11.54
C LEU A 209 8.31 27.22 -11.56
N GLY A 210 7.87 26.09 -12.11
CA GLY A 210 6.46 25.71 -12.21
C GLY A 210 5.64 26.52 -13.22
N ASN A 211 6.31 27.24 -14.14
CA ASN A 211 5.65 27.94 -15.25
C ASN A 211 5.89 27.18 -16.54
N PHE A 212 4.83 26.55 -17.04
CA PHE A 212 4.88 25.74 -18.26
C PHE A 212 4.57 26.56 -19.51
N SER A 213 5.39 26.40 -20.55
CA SER A 213 5.17 27.01 -21.86
C SER A 213 5.49 26.03 -22.98
N LEU A 214 4.67 26.01 -24.03
CA LEU A 214 4.92 25.17 -25.20
C LEU A 214 6.21 25.62 -25.89
N ASP A 215 7.15 24.71 -26.08
CA ASP A 215 8.41 24.96 -26.79
C ASP A 215 8.34 24.46 -28.24
N THR A 216 8.23 23.14 -28.42
CA THR A 216 8.31 22.51 -29.75
C THR A 216 7.31 21.37 -29.91
N THR A 217 6.79 21.21 -31.13
CA THR A 217 5.96 20.08 -31.57
C THR A 217 6.75 19.20 -32.53
N TYR A 218 6.77 17.88 -32.29
CA TYR A 218 7.45 16.89 -33.13
C TYR A 218 6.43 15.96 -33.77
N ASN A 219 6.55 15.76 -35.08
CA ASN A 219 5.78 14.75 -35.80
C ASN A 219 6.43 13.38 -35.61
N VAL A 220 5.64 12.39 -35.21
CA VAL A 220 6.06 11.02 -34.87
C VAL A 220 5.39 9.98 -35.77
N ASP A 221 4.89 10.38 -36.94
CA ASP A 221 4.29 9.51 -37.95
C ASP A 221 5.37 8.88 -38.86
N PHE A 222 6.03 7.82 -38.38
CA PHE A 222 7.21 7.23 -39.03
C PHE A 222 6.95 6.37 -40.28
N ASN A 223 5.93 6.66 -41.10
CA ASN A 223 5.49 5.77 -42.19
C ASN A 223 5.36 4.32 -41.70
N LEU A 224 4.56 4.16 -40.65
CA LEU A 224 4.47 2.94 -39.87
C LEU A 224 4.13 1.73 -40.76
N PRO A 225 4.81 0.58 -40.58
CA PRO A 225 4.65 -0.59 -41.45
C PRO A 225 3.31 -1.32 -41.28
N CYS A 226 2.51 -0.95 -40.29
CA CYS A 226 1.18 -1.49 -40.01
C CYS A 226 0.16 -0.34 -39.96
N ASN A 227 -1.06 -0.57 -40.46
CA ASN A 227 -2.09 0.47 -40.50
C ASN A 227 -2.78 0.54 -39.13
N PRO A 228 -2.59 1.62 -38.38
CA PRO A 228 -2.74 1.59 -36.94
C PRO A 228 -4.24 1.87 -36.57
N HIS A 229 -4.86 1.16 -35.61
CA HIS A 229 -6.29 1.35 -35.21
C HIS A 229 -6.53 2.74 -34.55
N PRO A 230 -7.64 3.47 -34.82
CA PRO A 230 -7.85 4.81 -34.29
C PRO A 230 -7.69 4.96 -32.76
N ASP A 231 -7.99 3.89 -32.00
CA ASP A 231 -7.78 3.81 -30.54
C ASP A 231 -6.40 3.17 -30.21
N PHE A 232 -5.33 3.95 -30.31
CA PHE A 232 -4.01 3.57 -29.78
C PHE A 232 -3.96 3.75 -28.27
N ASP A 233 -3.51 2.73 -27.56
CA ASP A 233 -2.87 3.02 -26.29
C ASP A 233 -1.47 3.59 -26.60
N LYS A 234 -1.01 4.54 -25.79
CA LYS A 234 0.27 5.21 -26.04
C LYS A 234 1.01 5.47 -24.74
N ARG A 235 2.32 5.28 -24.78
CA ARG A 235 3.21 5.61 -23.66
C ARG A 235 4.39 6.43 -24.15
N ILE A 236 4.82 7.36 -23.29
CA ILE A 236 6.07 8.09 -23.44
C ILE A 236 6.89 7.77 -22.20
N LEU A 237 8.06 7.19 -22.40
CA LEU A 237 9.03 6.92 -21.33
C LEU A 237 10.26 7.79 -21.57
N ILE A 238 10.98 8.11 -20.49
CA ILE A 238 12.13 9.00 -20.51
C ILE A 238 13.26 8.36 -19.73
N ASP A 239 14.39 8.15 -20.39
CA ASP A 239 15.68 7.86 -19.74
C ASP A 239 16.83 8.13 -20.72
N ASP A 240 18.08 8.01 -20.25
CA ASP A 240 19.26 8.10 -21.10
C ASP A 240 19.49 6.79 -21.89
N MET A 241 18.75 6.62 -22.97
CA MET A 241 18.78 5.42 -23.81
C MET A 241 20.07 5.29 -24.62
N THR A 242 20.89 6.34 -24.70
CA THR A 242 22.15 6.35 -25.45
C THR A 242 23.41 6.40 -24.58
N ASN A 243 23.24 6.41 -23.25
CA ASN A 243 24.31 6.48 -22.25
C ASN A 243 25.27 7.66 -22.49
N ASN A 244 24.71 8.83 -22.82
CA ASN A 244 25.46 10.06 -23.09
C ASN A 244 25.19 11.18 -22.07
N GLY A 245 24.37 10.89 -21.05
CA GLY A 245 23.87 11.80 -20.04
C GLY A 245 22.78 12.73 -20.51
N ILE A 246 22.09 12.45 -21.61
CA ILE A 246 21.00 13.28 -22.12
C ILE A 246 19.76 12.41 -22.18
N LEU A 247 18.68 12.89 -21.55
CA LEU A 247 17.41 12.17 -21.54
C LEU A 247 16.83 12.10 -22.96
N ASP A 248 16.57 10.87 -23.41
CA ASP A 248 15.91 10.52 -24.66
C ASP A 248 14.44 10.14 -24.40
N LEU A 249 13.62 10.09 -25.46
CA LEU A 249 12.22 9.63 -25.33
C LEU A 249 12.03 8.30 -26.03
N VAL A 250 11.37 7.36 -25.35
CA VAL A 250 10.85 6.13 -25.95
C VAL A 250 9.34 6.29 -26.12
N LEU A 251 8.87 6.24 -27.36
CA LEU A 251 7.46 6.27 -27.71
C LEU A 251 6.99 4.86 -28.03
N ILE A 252 5.92 4.43 -27.35
CA ILE A 252 5.31 3.13 -27.58
C ILE A 252 3.89 3.36 -28.05
N ASN A 253 3.60 2.90 -29.27
CA ASN A 253 2.26 2.95 -29.86
C ASN A 253 1.79 1.52 -30.14
N GLY A 254 0.65 1.14 -29.59
CA GLY A 254 0.02 -0.17 -29.81
C GLY A 254 -1.50 -0.09 -29.70
N ASN A 255 -2.21 -1.11 -30.19
CA ASN A 255 -3.68 -1.10 -30.16
C ASN A 255 -4.20 -1.11 -28.70
N ALA A 256 -5.15 -0.23 -28.38
CA ALA A 256 -5.77 -0.20 -27.05
C ALA A 256 -6.57 -1.47 -26.76
N GLY A 257 -6.44 -1.99 -25.53
CA GLY A 257 -7.19 -3.13 -25.00
C GLY A 257 -8.58 -2.76 -24.46
N GLY A 258 -9.65 -3.34 -25.00
CA GLY A 258 -11.05 -3.20 -24.60
C GLY A 258 -12.11 -3.98 -25.40
N GLY A 259 -11.81 -4.79 -26.43
CA GLY A 259 -12.84 -5.53 -27.18
C GLY A 259 -12.37 -6.74 -28.01
N ILE A 260 -13.28 -7.69 -28.28
CA ILE A 260 -13.06 -8.82 -29.21
C ILE A 260 -13.01 -8.25 -30.64
N LEU A 261 -11.81 -7.93 -31.13
CA LEU A 261 -11.58 -7.53 -32.51
C LEU A 261 -11.06 -8.74 -33.30
N ILE A 262 -11.92 -9.33 -34.13
CA ILE A 262 -11.57 -10.45 -35.02
C ILE A 262 -11.11 -9.88 -36.36
N GLY A 263 -9.87 -10.17 -36.78
CA GLY A 263 -9.40 -9.88 -38.14
C GLY A 263 -8.49 -8.65 -38.35
N TYR A 264 -7.81 -8.16 -37.31
CA TYR A 264 -6.80 -7.10 -37.42
C TYR A 264 -5.40 -7.62 -37.08
N ASP A 265 -4.37 -7.07 -37.74
CA ASP A 265 -2.96 -7.33 -37.41
C ASP A 265 -2.63 -6.60 -36.10
N PHE A 266 -2.14 -7.33 -35.10
CA PHE A 266 -1.66 -6.76 -33.84
C PHE A 266 -0.26 -6.19 -34.04
N CYS A 267 -0.09 -4.91 -33.68
CA CYS A 267 1.14 -4.17 -33.94
C CYS A 267 1.49 -3.30 -32.72
N GLN A 268 2.70 -3.46 -32.20
CA GLN A 268 3.32 -2.53 -31.27
C GLN A 268 4.53 -1.90 -31.94
N ILE A 269 4.67 -0.59 -31.79
CA ILE A 269 5.71 0.21 -32.43
C ILE A 269 6.47 0.93 -31.33
N TYR A 270 7.78 0.75 -31.36
CA TYR A 270 8.70 1.40 -30.44
C TYR A 270 9.56 2.37 -31.25
N SER A 271 9.56 3.64 -30.85
CA SER A 271 10.35 4.69 -31.50
C SER A 271 11.22 5.39 -30.48
N LEU A 272 12.46 5.69 -30.84
CA LEU A 272 13.41 6.43 -30.01
C LEU A 272 13.55 7.83 -30.60
N LEU A 273 13.37 8.83 -29.76
CA LEU A 273 13.67 10.21 -30.10
C LEU A 273 14.93 10.59 -29.34
N LYS A 274 16.04 10.70 -30.07
CA LYS A 274 17.35 11.05 -29.53
C LYS A 274 17.42 12.54 -29.29
N ASN A 275 17.73 12.94 -28.06
CA ASN A 275 17.89 14.32 -27.69
C ASN A 275 19.31 14.81 -27.99
N ASN A 276 19.44 16.05 -28.43
CA ASN A 276 20.74 16.68 -28.66
C ASN A 276 21.24 17.52 -27.47
N GLY A 277 20.54 17.46 -26.32
CA GLY A 277 20.89 18.18 -25.09
C GLY A 277 20.30 19.59 -24.98
N SER A 278 19.39 19.96 -25.88
CA SER A 278 18.69 21.26 -25.84
C SER A 278 17.16 21.13 -25.84
N GLY A 279 16.65 19.94 -25.52
CA GLY A 279 15.23 19.59 -25.69
C GLY A 279 14.83 19.43 -27.15
N LYS A 280 15.79 19.17 -28.04
CA LYS A 280 15.55 18.95 -29.47
C LYS A 280 15.82 17.52 -29.87
N PHE A 281 14.84 16.93 -30.53
CA PHE A 281 14.79 15.50 -30.78
C PHE A 281 14.96 15.17 -32.26
N LEU A 282 15.78 14.16 -32.52
CA LEU A 282 15.90 13.49 -33.82
C LEU A 282 15.22 12.13 -33.69
N PRO A 283 14.17 11.87 -34.48
CA PRO A 283 13.47 10.62 -34.35
C PRO A 283 14.16 9.48 -35.11
N GLU A 284 14.07 8.28 -34.55
CA GLU A 284 14.55 7.03 -35.12
C GLU A 284 13.55 5.91 -34.79
N LEU A 285 13.09 5.19 -35.81
CA LEU A 285 12.26 4.00 -35.57
C LEU A 285 13.17 2.88 -35.04
N LEU A 286 12.88 2.38 -33.83
CA LEU A 286 13.64 1.28 -33.26
C LEU A 286 13.25 -0.03 -33.92
N PHE A 287 11.99 -0.42 -33.73
CA PHE A 287 11.46 -1.64 -34.29
C PHE A 287 9.92 -1.67 -34.24
N THR A 288 9.35 -2.64 -34.94
CA THR A 288 7.92 -2.95 -34.92
C THR A 288 7.72 -4.42 -34.60
N HIS A 289 6.91 -4.72 -33.60
CA HIS A 289 6.50 -6.06 -33.23
C HIS A 289 5.11 -6.34 -33.79
N ASN A 290 5.03 -7.32 -34.69
CA ASN A 290 3.78 -7.80 -35.26
C ASN A 290 3.68 -9.30 -35.01
N GLU A 291 2.72 -9.72 -34.19
CA GLU A 291 2.44 -11.13 -33.99
C GLU A 291 1.01 -11.47 -34.39
N ASN A 292 0.90 -12.05 -35.59
CA ASN A 292 -0.35 -12.51 -36.15
C ASN A 292 -0.81 -13.78 -35.41
N GLY A 293 -2.00 -13.72 -34.79
CA GLY A 293 -2.63 -14.88 -34.15
C GLY A 293 -2.40 -15.00 -32.64
N LEU A 294 -1.75 -14.02 -32.00
CA LEU A 294 -1.77 -13.92 -30.54
C LEU A 294 -3.15 -13.46 -30.02
N PRO A 295 -3.53 -13.87 -28.80
CA PRO A 295 -4.72 -13.33 -28.14
C PRO A 295 -4.61 -11.81 -27.91
N TYR A 296 -5.73 -11.10 -28.08
CA TYR A 296 -5.87 -9.64 -27.94
C TYR A 296 -5.27 -9.01 -26.66
N TRP A 297 -5.17 -9.77 -25.58
CA TRP A 297 -4.64 -9.31 -24.30
C TRP A 297 -3.12 -9.37 -24.20
N VAL A 298 -2.43 -10.01 -25.16
CA VAL A 298 -0.95 -10.02 -25.24
C VAL A 298 -0.42 -8.74 -25.89
N THR A 299 -1.29 -7.91 -26.46
CA THR A 299 -0.90 -6.75 -27.28
C THR A 299 -1.16 -5.41 -26.60
N ASN A 300 -1.62 -5.44 -25.34
CA ASN A 300 -1.74 -4.26 -24.52
C ASN A 300 -0.34 -3.73 -24.16
N ILE A 301 -0.13 -2.42 -24.30
CA ILE A 301 1.15 -1.79 -23.95
C ILE A 301 1.37 -1.82 -22.43
N GLY A 302 0.27 -1.73 -21.67
CA GLY A 302 0.33 -1.67 -20.22
C GLY A 302 1.19 -0.51 -19.70
N ASP A 303 1.97 -0.77 -18.66
CA ASP A 303 2.91 0.19 -18.07
C ASP A 303 4.35 -0.32 -18.17
N PRO A 304 5.01 -0.08 -19.32
CA PRO A 304 6.38 -0.51 -19.57
C PRO A 304 7.38 0.21 -18.66
N GLN A 305 8.42 -0.50 -18.25
CA GLN A 305 9.48 -0.03 -17.36
C GLN A 305 10.80 0.12 -18.11
N LEU A 306 11.61 1.10 -17.68
CA LEU A 306 12.95 1.36 -18.17
C LEU A 306 13.97 1.14 -17.05
N PHE A 307 14.86 0.17 -17.22
CA PHE A 307 15.97 -0.08 -16.30
C PHE A 307 17.06 -0.92 -16.97
N ASP A 308 18.27 -0.87 -16.44
CA ASP A 308 19.36 -1.77 -16.83
C ASP A 308 19.07 -3.16 -16.27
N LYS A 309 18.66 -4.08 -17.13
CA LYS A 309 18.15 -5.38 -16.72
C LYS A 309 19.28 -6.42 -16.58
N ASN A 310 20.35 -6.28 -17.34
CA ASN A 310 21.43 -7.25 -17.44
C ASN A 310 22.77 -6.71 -16.85
N ASN A 311 22.72 -5.54 -16.21
CA ASN A 311 23.82 -4.82 -15.58
C ASN A 311 24.96 -4.50 -16.56
N ASP A 312 24.65 -4.23 -17.83
CA ASP A 312 25.62 -3.83 -18.84
C ASP A 312 25.84 -2.31 -18.93
N GLY A 313 25.09 -1.54 -18.15
CA GLY A 313 25.13 -0.08 -18.09
C GLY A 313 24.26 0.61 -19.14
N LEU A 314 23.40 -0.13 -19.85
CA LEU A 314 22.46 0.40 -20.82
C LEU A 314 21.02 0.18 -20.33
N ILE A 315 20.17 1.18 -20.55
CA ILE A 315 18.76 1.09 -20.16
C ILE A 315 18.00 0.25 -21.20
N ASP A 316 17.34 -0.80 -20.70
CA ASP A 316 16.49 -1.71 -21.47
C ASP A 316 15.02 -1.31 -21.36
N ILE A 317 14.18 -1.87 -22.24
CA ILE A 317 12.73 -1.67 -22.20
C ILE A 317 12.06 -2.98 -21.83
N VAL A 318 11.36 -3.00 -20.69
CA VAL A 318 10.59 -4.16 -20.25
C VAL A 318 9.12 -3.81 -20.25
N SER A 319 8.39 -4.30 -21.25
CA SER A 319 6.94 -4.14 -21.38
C SER A 319 6.22 -5.40 -20.90
N PRO A 320 4.96 -5.31 -20.45
CA PRO A 320 4.10 -6.47 -20.33
C PRO A 320 4.11 -7.28 -21.65
N GLY A 321 4.53 -8.53 -21.58
CA GLY A 321 4.62 -9.41 -22.73
C GLY A 321 5.93 -9.35 -23.51
N LEU A 322 6.74 -8.29 -23.43
CA LEU A 322 7.91 -8.14 -24.32
C LEU A 322 9.11 -7.50 -23.62
N ILE A 323 10.29 -8.12 -23.78
CA ILE A 323 11.57 -7.62 -23.29
C ILE A 323 12.43 -7.21 -24.48
N ILE A 324 12.95 -5.99 -24.44
CA ILE A 324 13.79 -5.41 -25.49
C ILE A 324 15.09 -4.93 -24.85
N GLU A 325 16.19 -5.51 -25.30
CA GLU A 325 17.53 -5.18 -24.83
C GLU A 325 18.15 -4.07 -25.68
N ASN A 326 18.82 -3.14 -25.02
CA ASN A 326 19.63 -2.08 -25.61
C ASN A 326 21.05 -2.58 -25.81
N ASN A 327 21.50 -2.63 -27.05
CA ASN A 327 22.86 -3.07 -27.42
C ASN A 327 23.83 -1.88 -27.58
N GLY A 328 23.39 -0.68 -27.19
CA GLY A 328 24.15 0.54 -27.26
C GLY A 328 24.06 1.23 -28.63
N ASN A 329 24.48 2.50 -28.68
CA ASN A 329 24.41 3.34 -29.87
C ASN A 329 23.00 3.47 -30.50
N GLY A 330 21.95 3.20 -29.73
CA GLY A 330 20.56 3.20 -30.20
C GLY A 330 20.15 1.95 -30.99
N LEU A 331 20.87 0.84 -30.83
CA LEU A 331 20.48 -0.46 -31.38
C LEU A 331 19.73 -1.28 -30.34
N PHE A 332 18.61 -1.89 -30.72
CA PHE A 332 17.76 -2.67 -29.82
C PHE A 332 17.42 -4.03 -30.42
N THR A 333 17.26 -5.04 -29.56
CA THR A 333 16.86 -6.40 -29.97
C THR A 333 15.78 -6.95 -29.06
N ILE A 334 14.86 -7.72 -29.62
CA ILE A 334 13.90 -8.49 -28.82
C ILE A 334 14.66 -9.61 -28.11
N ALA A 335 14.68 -9.57 -26.79
CA ALA A 335 15.40 -10.53 -25.95
C ALA A 335 14.52 -11.69 -25.48
N GLY A 336 13.21 -11.45 -25.37
CA GLY A 336 12.26 -12.47 -24.96
C GLY A 336 10.88 -11.92 -24.64
N MET A 337 10.06 -12.77 -24.03
CA MET A 337 8.71 -12.44 -23.58
C MET A 337 8.69 -12.42 -22.06
N LEU A 338 8.03 -11.42 -21.47
CA LEU A 338 7.74 -11.39 -20.03
C LEU A 338 6.36 -12.00 -19.78
N ASN A 339 6.21 -12.84 -18.74
CA ASN A 339 4.93 -13.43 -18.36
C ASN A 339 4.04 -12.43 -17.61
N ALA A 340 3.63 -11.37 -18.32
CA ALA A 340 2.90 -10.22 -17.78
C ALA A 340 1.96 -9.67 -18.87
N PHE A 341 0.78 -9.15 -18.48
CA PHE A 341 -0.24 -8.79 -19.49
C PHE A 341 -0.97 -7.45 -19.27
N SER A 342 -0.78 -6.77 -18.14
CA SER A 342 -1.53 -5.53 -17.85
C SER A 342 -0.64 -4.39 -17.40
N THR A 343 0.08 -4.56 -16.30
CA THR A 343 0.99 -3.53 -15.78
C THR A 343 2.14 -4.22 -15.07
N THR A 344 3.25 -3.52 -15.06
CA THR A 344 4.51 -3.90 -14.45
C THR A 344 4.97 -2.73 -13.60
N ILE A 345 5.49 -3.01 -12.43
CA ILE A 345 6.21 -2.01 -11.62
C ILE A 345 7.55 -2.58 -11.20
N ASP A 346 8.58 -1.73 -11.22
CA ASP A 346 9.95 -2.10 -10.95
C ASP A 346 10.39 -1.76 -9.52
N GLY A 347 11.27 -2.57 -8.99
CA GLY A 347 11.90 -2.36 -7.69
C GLY A 347 12.89 -3.47 -7.36
N ASP A 348 13.86 -3.19 -6.50
CA ASP A 348 14.72 -4.22 -5.91
C ASP A 348 13.95 -4.87 -4.75
N PHE A 349 13.16 -5.91 -5.04
CA PHE A 349 12.21 -6.48 -4.07
C PHE A 349 12.85 -7.54 -3.17
N ASN A 350 14.06 -8.01 -3.49
CA ASN A 350 14.79 -8.99 -2.67
C ASN A 350 16.10 -8.43 -2.06
N GLY A 351 16.40 -7.15 -2.27
CA GLY A 351 17.56 -6.46 -1.72
C GLY A 351 18.89 -6.88 -2.34
N ASP A 352 18.87 -7.53 -3.51
CA ASP A 352 20.07 -8.03 -4.18
C ASP A 352 20.70 -7.01 -5.14
N THR A 353 20.19 -5.77 -5.14
CA THR A 353 20.61 -4.60 -5.93
C THR A 353 20.26 -4.67 -7.41
N LYS A 354 19.50 -5.67 -7.83
CA LYS A 354 19.02 -5.78 -9.21
C LYS A 354 17.55 -5.40 -9.23
N ILE A 355 17.15 -4.79 -10.33
CA ILE A 355 15.77 -4.38 -10.50
C ILE A 355 14.93 -5.60 -10.88
N ASP A 356 14.00 -5.92 -9.99
CA ASP A 356 12.97 -6.93 -10.15
C ASP A 356 11.69 -6.31 -10.71
N LEU A 357 10.71 -7.15 -11.03
CA LEU A 357 9.41 -6.72 -11.51
C LEU A 357 8.28 -7.37 -10.73
N LEU A 358 7.24 -6.58 -10.50
CA LEU A 358 5.95 -7.07 -10.05
C LEU A 358 4.96 -6.93 -11.19
N ALA A 359 4.30 -8.01 -11.57
CA ALA A 359 3.44 -8.05 -12.74
C ALA A 359 2.14 -8.81 -12.47
N GLN A 360 1.06 -8.41 -13.15
CA GLN A 360 -0.20 -9.15 -13.11
C GLN A 360 -0.49 -9.85 -14.44
N ILE A 361 -1.00 -11.08 -14.35
CA ILE A 361 -1.54 -11.82 -15.47
C ILE A 361 -3.05 -11.57 -15.61
N PHE A 362 -3.51 -11.16 -16.81
CA PHE A 362 -4.93 -10.89 -17.05
C PHE A 362 -5.75 -12.20 -17.09
N GLY A 363 -6.85 -12.27 -16.34
CA GLY A 363 -7.76 -13.42 -16.33
C GLY A 363 -7.36 -14.57 -15.40
N VAL A 364 -6.20 -14.50 -14.75
CA VAL A 364 -5.83 -15.37 -13.63
C VAL A 364 -5.36 -14.51 -12.46
N SER A 365 -5.91 -14.78 -11.28
CA SER A 365 -5.52 -14.15 -10.02
C SER A 365 -4.29 -14.89 -9.49
N PRO A 366 -3.11 -14.65 -10.07
CA PRO A 366 -2.10 -14.08 -9.19
C PRO A 366 -1.36 -12.87 -9.71
N LEU A 367 -0.91 -12.08 -8.73
CA LEU A 367 0.18 -11.17 -8.85
C LEU A 367 1.49 -11.98 -8.78
N LEU A 368 2.46 -11.69 -9.65
CA LEU A 368 3.72 -12.41 -9.74
C LEU A 368 4.89 -11.46 -9.49
N THR A 369 5.81 -11.87 -8.62
CA THR A 369 7.14 -11.27 -8.54
C THR A 369 8.06 -11.98 -9.53
N HIS A 370 8.79 -11.22 -10.32
CA HIS A 370 9.81 -11.66 -11.25
C HIS A 370 11.16 -11.16 -10.73
N LEU A 371 11.88 -12.03 -10.01
CA LEU A 371 13.18 -11.68 -9.44
C LEU A 371 14.27 -11.79 -10.50
N ASN A 372 14.99 -10.70 -10.74
CA ASN A 372 16.03 -10.63 -11.74
C ASN A 372 17.33 -11.24 -11.21
N ASP A 373 17.94 -12.15 -11.97
CA ASP A 373 19.23 -12.72 -11.59
C ASP A 373 20.43 -11.83 -11.96
N GLY A 374 20.19 -10.74 -12.70
CA GLY A 374 21.17 -9.75 -13.12
C GLY A 374 21.89 -10.09 -14.42
N SER A 375 21.52 -11.21 -15.03
CA SER A 375 21.97 -11.62 -16.38
C SER A 375 20.91 -11.37 -17.44
N GLY A 376 19.79 -10.76 -17.08
CA GLY A 376 18.66 -10.65 -17.98
C GLY A 376 17.64 -11.79 -17.86
N ASN A 377 17.71 -12.65 -16.84
CA ASN A 377 16.68 -13.68 -16.60
C ASN A 377 15.85 -13.36 -15.35
N PHE A 378 14.59 -13.80 -15.35
CA PHE A 378 13.67 -13.62 -14.22
C PHE A 378 13.22 -14.96 -13.64
N LEU A 379 13.17 -15.05 -12.31
CA LEU A 379 12.55 -16.15 -11.56
C LEU A 379 11.18 -15.72 -11.04
N GLU A 380 10.14 -16.50 -11.31
CA GLU A 380 8.75 -16.16 -10.97
C GLU A 380 8.33 -16.71 -9.60
N TYR A 381 7.72 -15.86 -8.78
CA TYR A 381 7.12 -16.18 -7.48
C TYR A 381 5.67 -15.73 -7.42
N PHE A 382 4.81 -16.57 -6.84
CA PHE A 382 3.37 -16.35 -6.78
C PHE A 382 2.96 -15.61 -5.50
N ILE A 383 2.28 -14.46 -5.66
CA ILE A 383 1.72 -13.69 -4.55
C ILE A 383 0.19 -13.91 -4.51
N GLY A 384 -0.23 -15.03 -3.91
CA GLY A 384 -1.62 -15.28 -3.55
C GLY A 384 -2.66 -15.33 -4.69
N SER A 385 -3.89 -15.74 -4.36
CA SER A 385 -5.01 -15.86 -5.31
C SER A 385 -5.92 -14.62 -5.35
N ASN A 386 -5.44 -13.47 -4.88
CA ASN A 386 -6.25 -12.26 -4.79
C ASN A 386 -6.51 -11.69 -6.18
N SER A 387 -7.78 -11.34 -6.45
CA SER A 387 -8.18 -10.71 -7.71
C SER A 387 -7.83 -9.24 -7.65
N PHE A 388 -6.68 -8.85 -8.18
CA PHE A 388 -6.27 -7.46 -8.35
C PHE A 388 -6.74 -6.92 -9.70
N TYR A 389 -6.88 -5.61 -9.81
CA TYR A 389 -7.19 -4.94 -11.07
C TYR A 389 -6.10 -3.91 -11.27
N ASN A 390 -4.94 -4.37 -11.74
CA ASN A 390 -3.72 -3.60 -11.69
C ASN A 390 -3.72 -2.53 -12.81
N LYS A 391 -4.40 -1.41 -12.56
CA LYS A 391 -4.34 -0.17 -13.36
C LYS A 391 -3.60 0.94 -12.60
N GLY A 392 -3.77 0.98 -11.28
CA GLY A 392 -2.98 1.81 -10.38
C GLY A 392 -2.10 0.96 -9.45
N ASN A 393 -0.81 1.29 -9.40
CA ASN A 393 0.17 0.72 -8.47
C ASN A 393 1.23 1.75 -8.09
N SER A 394 1.93 1.47 -6.98
CA SER A 394 3.05 2.27 -6.52
C SER A 394 3.95 1.43 -5.61
N VAL A 395 5.25 1.74 -5.60
CA VAL A 395 6.28 1.08 -4.79
C VAL A 395 6.98 2.12 -3.95
N ALA A 396 7.18 1.82 -2.68
CA ALA A 396 7.98 2.59 -1.74
C ALA A 396 8.28 1.71 -0.52
N ASP A 397 9.13 2.20 0.37
CA ASP A 397 9.24 1.69 1.75
C ASP A 397 8.15 2.41 2.58
N PHE A 398 7.01 1.76 2.80
CA PHE A 398 5.83 2.39 3.40
C PHE A 398 5.79 2.23 4.93
N ASP A 399 6.51 1.28 5.52
CA ASP A 399 6.59 1.09 6.97
C ASP A 399 7.98 1.39 7.56
N ASN A 400 8.88 1.95 6.75
CA ASN A 400 10.24 2.35 7.09
C ASN A 400 11.11 1.18 7.61
N ASP A 401 10.86 -0.05 7.17
CA ASP A 401 11.66 -1.22 7.53
C ASP A 401 12.91 -1.40 6.63
N GLY A 402 12.93 -0.71 5.49
CA GLY A 402 14.01 -0.75 4.51
C GLY A 402 13.76 -1.64 3.28
N ASP A 403 12.68 -2.40 3.30
CA ASP A 403 12.23 -3.27 2.23
C ASP A 403 11.26 -2.48 1.33
N LEU A 404 11.14 -2.90 0.07
CA LEU A 404 10.22 -2.24 -0.86
C LEU A 404 8.87 -2.90 -0.83
N ASP A 405 7.88 -2.13 -0.43
CA ASP A 405 6.47 -2.49 -0.35
C ASP A 405 5.70 -2.07 -1.59
N VAL A 406 4.48 -2.56 -1.69
CA VAL A 406 3.60 -2.31 -2.83
C VAL A 406 2.23 -1.89 -2.37
N VAL A 407 1.74 -0.83 -3.01
CA VAL A 407 0.35 -0.41 -2.95
C VAL A 407 -0.27 -0.69 -4.33
N ILE A 408 -1.35 -1.47 -4.35
CA ILE A 408 -1.94 -1.98 -5.60
C ILE A 408 -3.47 -1.94 -5.58
N GLU A 409 -4.06 -1.56 -6.71
CA GLU A 409 -5.51 -1.61 -6.89
C GLU A 409 -6.04 -3.07 -6.83
N ILE A 410 -7.04 -3.30 -5.97
CA ILE A 410 -7.81 -4.55 -5.94
C ILE A 410 -8.95 -4.47 -6.95
N ASN A 411 -9.67 -3.36 -6.91
CA ASN A 411 -10.77 -3.03 -7.81
C ASN A 411 -11.00 -1.50 -7.77
N SER A 412 -11.90 -1.02 -8.61
CA SER A 412 -12.27 0.41 -8.71
C SER A 412 -12.63 1.15 -7.42
N THR A 413 -12.79 0.46 -6.28
CA THR A 413 -13.14 1.04 -4.97
C THR A 413 -12.20 0.68 -3.83
N LYS A 414 -11.11 -0.06 -4.11
CA LYS A 414 -10.21 -0.56 -3.07
C LYS A 414 -8.76 -0.69 -3.53
N VAL A 415 -7.86 -0.30 -2.64
CA VAL A 415 -6.41 -0.49 -2.75
C VAL A 415 -5.94 -1.43 -1.63
N ALA A 416 -5.03 -2.34 -1.94
CA ALA A 416 -4.32 -3.16 -0.96
C ALA A 416 -2.96 -2.55 -0.65
N ILE A 417 -2.54 -2.65 0.61
CA ILE A 417 -1.17 -2.43 1.04
C ILE A 417 -0.55 -3.80 1.25
N LEU A 418 0.56 -4.04 0.57
CA LEU A 418 1.30 -5.29 0.59
C LEU A 418 2.71 -5.00 1.09
N LEU A 419 3.06 -5.52 2.27
CA LEU A 419 4.39 -5.36 2.85
C LEU A 419 5.29 -6.51 2.44
N ASN A 420 6.57 -6.24 2.20
CA ASN A 420 7.54 -7.19 1.67
C ASN A 420 8.48 -7.71 2.76
N GLY A 421 8.69 -9.02 2.86
CA GLY A 421 9.59 -9.57 3.89
C GLY A 421 9.00 -9.55 5.31
N ASP A 422 7.94 -8.79 5.51
CA ASP A 422 7.08 -8.79 6.69
C ASP A 422 6.30 -10.10 6.86
N SER A 423 6.96 -11.04 7.51
CA SER A 423 6.30 -12.12 8.25
C SER A 423 6.36 -11.79 9.74
N PRO A 424 5.30 -12.06 10.52
CA PRO A 424 5.36 -11.88 11.96
C PRO A 424 6.62 -12.57 12.50
N LEU A 425 7.41 -11.84 13.27
CA LEU A 425 8.64 -12.39 13.82
C LEU A 425 8.29 -13.50 14.79
N PRO A 426 9.10 -14.57 14.89
CA PRO A 426 8.66 -15.81 15.51
C PRO A 426 8.32 -15.61 16.98
N VAL A 427 7.03 -15.71 17.31
CA VAL A 427 6.58 -16.11 18.63
C VAL A 427 6.38 -17.62 18.62
N GLU A 428 7.37 -18.35 19.11
CA GLU A 428 7.24 -19.80 19.24
C GLU A 428 6.34 -20.15 20.42
N LEU A 429 5.12 -20.57 20.13
CA LEU A 429 4.19 -21.06 21.14
C LEU A 429 4.52 -22.50 21.51
N SER A 430 4.95 -22.70 22.76
CA SER A 430 5.21 -24.03 23.32
C SER A 430 3.94 -24.68 23.88
N SER A 431 2.94 -23.89 24.27
CA SER A 431 1.63 -24.43 24.64
C SER A 431 0.51 -23.39 24.53
N PHE A 432 -0.69 -23.84 24.15
CA PHE A 432 -1.94 -23.08 24.30
C PHE A 432 -3.04 -24.04 24.77
N THR A 433 -3.53 -23.84 25.99
CA THR A 433 -4.44 -24.76 26.67
C THR A 433 -5.59 -24.03 27.34
N SER A 434 -6.67 -24.77 27.63
CA SER A 434 -7.81 -24.26 28.37
C SER A 434 -8.16 -25.18 29.54
N SER A 435 -8.79 -24.61 30.56
CA SER A 435 -9.39 -25.33 31.68
C SER A 435 -10.72 -24.69 32.04
N ILE A 436 -11.72 -25.51 32.36
CA ILE A 436 -13.08 -25.05 32.64
C ILE A 436 -13.32 -25.10 34.15
N ASN A 437 -13.83 -24.00 34.70
CA ASN A 437 -14.34 -23.95 36.06
C ASN A 437 -15.76 -23.40 36.04
N GLN A 438 -16.75 -24.29 36.22
CA GLN A 438 -18.17 -23.98 36.10
C GLN A 438 -18.53 -23.36 34.73
N ASN A 439 -18.73 -22.05 34.68
CA ASN A 439 -19.02 -21.29 33.47
C ASN A 439 -17.95 -20.25 33.15
N SER A 440 -16.73 -20.49 33.62
CA SER A 440 -15.55 -19.73 33.27
C SER A 440 -14.53 -20.62 32.55
N VAL A 441 -13.82 -20.05 31.60
CA VAL A 441 -12.74 -20.70 30.86
C VAL A 441 -11.45 -19.97 31.17
N LYS A 442 -10.49 -20.67 31.77
CA LYS A 442 -9.14 -20.17 31.96
C LYS A 442 -8.27 -20.66 30.82
N LEU A 443 -7.79 -19.73 30.01
CA LEU A 443 -6.80 -19.94 28.97
C LEU A 443 -5.40 -19.76 29.56
N ASN A 444 -4.47 -20.65 29.20
CA ASN A 444 -3.05 -20.50 29.54
C ASN A 444 -2.23 -20.76 28.29
N TRP A 445 -1.23 -19.92 28.08
CA TRP A 445 -0.28 -20.13 27.00
C TRP A 445 1.14 -19.79 27.41
N THR A 446 2.08 -20.39 26.70
CA THR A 446 3.50 -20.29 26.98
C THR A 446 4.25 -20.08 25.67
N THR A 447 5.12 -19.08 25.66
CA THR A 447 6.05 -18.81 24.56
C THR A 447 7.44 -19.35 24.94
N SER A 448 8.13 -20.03 24.01
CA SER A 448 9.55 -20.38 24.17
C SER A 448 10.47 -19.24 23.75
N GLN A 449 10.01 -18.43 22.79
CA GLN A 449 10.68 -17.23 22.29
C GLN A 449 9.63 -16.20 21.87
N GLU A 450 9.95 -14.92 22.05
CA GLU A 450 9.21 -13.77 21.53
C GLU A 450 10.20 -12.81 20.88
N GLN A 451 9.88 -12.34 19.68
CA GLN A 451 10.62 -11.28 19.02
C GLN A 451 9.62 -10.23 18.56
N ASN A 452 9.88 -8.96 18.90
CA ASN A 452 9.05 -7.82 18.59
C ASN A 452 7.58 -7.90 19.05
N ASN A 453 7.25 -8.76 20.02
CA ASN A 453 5.87 -9.06 20.40
C ASN A 453 5.25 -7.97 21.28
N SER A 454 4.31 -7.21 20.72
CA SER A 454 3.48 -6.22 21.45
C SER A 454 2.51 -6.92 22.41
N GLY A 455 1.89 -8.01 21.97
CA GLY A 455 1.05 -8.85 22.84
C GLY A 455 0.05 -9.73 22.13
N PHE A 456 -0.95 -10.18 22.88
CA PHE A 456 -1.93 -11.16 22.45
C PHE A 456 -3.34 -10.60 22.57
N GLU A 457 -4.01 -10.42 21.44
CA GLU A 457 -5.44 -10.20 21.40
C GLU A 457 -6.17 -11.54 21.54
N ILE A 458 -6.95 -11.69 22.62
CA ILE A 458 -7.71 -12.91 22.86
C ILE A 458 -9.04 -12.78 22.13
N GLN A 459 -9.32 -13.76 21.28
CA GLN A 459 -10.54 -13.82 20.50
C GLN A 459 -11.35 -15.08 20.82
N ARG A 460 -12.67 -14.93 20.77
CA ARG A 460 -13.63 -16.01 20.99
C ARG A 460 -14.71 -16.02 19.91
N ALA A 461 -15.13 -17.21 19.49
CA ALA A 461 -16.34 -17.39 18.70
C ALA A 461 -17.44 -18.03 19.57
N ASP A 462 -18.64 -17.41 19.58
CA ASP A 462 -19.79 -17.91 20.34
C ASP A 462 -20.65 -18.86 19.50
N LYS A 463 -21.21 -19.92 20.13
CA LYS A 463 -22.31 -20.76 19.61
C LYS A 463 -22.17 -21.20 18.15
N PHE A 464 -21.24 -22.14 17.94
CA PHE A 464 -21.05 -22.84 16.67
C PHE A 464 -22.32 -23.62 16.25
N SER A 465 -23.17 -22.99 15.43
CA SER A 465 -24.32 -23.60 14.76
C SER A 465 -24.41 -22.97 13.37
N GLU A 466 -24.26 -23.77 12.31
CA GLU A 466 -24.43 -23.38 10.89
C GLU A 466 -23.36 -22.46 10.26
N GLY A 467 -22.08 -22.79 10.43
CA GLY A 467 -21.09 -22.59 9.36
C GLY A 467 -20.50 -21.19 9.15
N GLN A 468 -20.79 -20.19 9.99
CA GLN A 468 -20.04 -18.93 10.02
C GLN A 468 -19.48 -18.63 11.40
N GLU A 469 -18.15 -18.55 11.50
CA GLU A 469 -17.43 -18.19 12.71
C GLU A 469 -17.30 -16.66 12.80
N VAL A 470 -18.00 -16.06 13.77
CA VAL A 470 -17.82 -14.63 14.10
C VAL A 470 -16.92 -14.53 15.31
N TRP A 471 -15.67 -14.14 15.07
CA TRP A 471 -14.67 -13.90 16.11
C TRP A 471 -14.86 -12.53 16.75
N LYS A 472 -14.88 -12.48 18.08
CA LYS A 472 -14.88 -11.23 18.85
C LYS A 472 -13.65 -11.12 19.72
N LYS A 473 -13.07 -9.92 19.76
CA LYS A 473 -12.08 -9.54 20.78
C LYS A 473 -12.74 -9.56 22.15
N ILE A 474 -12.13 -10.26 23.09
CA ILE A 474 -12.58 -10.30 24.49
C ILE A 474 -11.59 -9.64 25.45
N ASP A 475 -10.29 -9.63 25.14
CA ASP A 475 -9.28 -8.88 25.89
C ASP A 475 -7.96 -8.73 25.10
N PHE A 476 -6.99 -8.00 25.65
CA PHE A 476 -5.61 -7.91 25.17
C PHE A 476 -4.62 -8.06 26.33
N ILE A 477 -3.61 -8.91 26.18
CA ILE A 477 -2.54 -9.12 27.17
C ILE A 477 -1.21 -8.72 26.55
N ASN A 478 -0.52 -7.76 27.16
CA ASN A 478 0.79 -7.29 26.70
C ASN A 478 1.81 -8.44 26.69
N GLY A 479 2.60 -8.49 25.62
CA GLY A 479 3.72 -9.39 25.45
C GLY A 479 4.97 -8.89 26.17
N SER A 480 6.07 -9.62 26.00
CA SER A 480 7.36 -9.27 26.60
C SER A 480 8.28 -8.49 25.64
N GLY A 481 7.81 -8.18 24.42
CA GLY A 481 8.61 -7.59 23.36
C GLY A 481 9.61 -8.58 22.80
N ASN A 482 10.86 -8.52 23.30
CA ASN A 482 11.93 -9.44 22.93
C ASN A 482 12.27 -10.34 24.13
N SER A 483 12.10 -11.65 23.98
CA SER A 483 12.43 -12.63 25.00
C SER A 483 12.94 -13.92 24.37
N ASN A 484 14.12 -14.36 24.78
CA ASN A 484 14.64 -15.70 24.49
C ASN A 484 14.43 -16.66 25.69
N THR A 485 13.59 -16.27 26.63
CA THR A 485 13.23 -17.04 27.83
C THR A 485 11.74 -17.33 27.85
N GLN A 486 11.37 -18.46 28.44
CA GLN A 486 9.98 -18.88 28.51
C GLN A 486 9.11 -17.89 29.29
N ASN A 487 8.05 -17.36 28.66
CA ASN A 487 7.04 -16.55 29.34
C ASN A 487 5.72 -17.31 29.44
N ASN A 488 4.97 -17.04 30.52
CA ASN A 488 3.70 -17.70 30.80
C ASN A 488 2.61 -16.64 30.99
N TYR A 489 1.52 -16.83 30.27
CA TYR A 489 0.38 -15.91 30.25
C TYR A 489 -0.90 -16.66 30.59
N SER A 490 -1.89 -15.94 31.13
CA SER A 490 -3.21 -16.51 31.38
C SER A 490 -4.30 -15.48 31.31
N TYR A 491 -5.48 -15.91 30.85
CA TYR A 491 -6.69 -15.10 30.80
C TYR A 491 -7.89 -15.92 31.27
N GLU A 492 -8.83 -15.30 31.99
CA GLU A 492 -10.04 -15.97 32.48
C GLU A 492 -11.30 -15.31 31.92
N ASP A 493 -11.95 -16.01 31.00
CA ASP A 493 -13.24 -15.63 30.42
C ASP A 493 -14.37 -16.10 31.34
N LYS A 494 -15.16 -15.16 31.87
CA LYS A 494 -16.13 -15.41 32.96
C LYS A 494 -17.57 -15.28 32.51
N ASN A 495 -18.45 -15.97 33.22
CA ASN A 495 -19.91 -15.85 33.08
C ASN A 495 -20.45 -16.27 31.71
N LEU A 496 -19.89 -17.34 31.15
CA LEU A 496 -20.35 -17.89 29.88
C LEU A 496 -21.73 -18.55 30.02
N ALA A 497 -22.48 -18.52 28.94
CA ALA A 497 -23.69 -19.35 28.82
C ALA A 497 -23.26 -20.80 28.55
N SER A 498 -24.19 -21.74 28.76
CA SER A 498 -23.96 -23.11 28.31
C SER A 498 -23.91 -23.15 26.78
N GLY A 499 -22.96 -23.89 26.23
CA GLY A 499 -22.71 -23.94 24.79
C GLY A 499 -21.27 -24.30 24.44
N LYS A 500 -21.00 -24.25 23.12
CA LYS A 500 -19.70 -24.53 22.52
C LYS A 500 -19.00 -23.22 22.17
N TYR A 501 -17.70 -23.17 22.44
CA TYR A 501 -16.84 -22.02 22.23
C TYR A 501 -15.54 -22.44 21.58
N ARG A 502 -15.00 -21.56 20.73
CA ARG A 502 -13.62 -21.63 20.24
C ARG A 502 -12.85 -20.40 20.69
N TYR A 503 -11.55 -20.59 20.87
CA TYR A 503 -10.63 -19.55 21.28
C TYR A 503 -9.42 -19.53 20.37
N ARG A 504 -8.91 -18.34 20.09
CA ARG A 504 -7.62 -18.14 19.43
C ARG A 504 -6.92 -16.93 20.02
N LEU A 505 -5.60 -16.92 19.89
CA LEU A 505 -4.77 -15.75 20.13
C LEU A 505 -4.47 -15.12 18.77
N LYS A 506 -4.64 -13.81 18.65
CA LYS A 506 -4.01 -13.01 17.61
C LYS A 506 -2.79 -12.37 18.24
N GLN A 507 -1.62 -12.94 18.00
CA GLN A 507 -0.33 -12.39 18.41
C GLN A 507 -0.05 -11.17 17.53
N ILE A 508 0.41 -10.06 18.12
CA ILE A 508 0.62 -8.79 17.42
C ILE A 508 2.01 -8.27 17.77
N ASP A 509 2.77 -7.87 16.75
CA ASP A 509 4.09 -7.25 16.88
C ASP A 509 3.99 -5.73 17.11
N PHE A 510 5.09 -5.07 17.50
CA PHE A 510 5.09 -3.61 17.69
C PHE A 510 4.87 -2.82 16.39
N ASN A 511 5.18 -3.41 15.22
CA ASN A 511 4.88 -2.84 13.90
C ASN A 511 3.48 -3.22 13.39
N GLY A 512 2.66 -3.94 14.17
CA GLY A 512 1.29 -4.27 13.82
C GLY A 512 1.10 -5.58 13.04
N ASN A 513 2.18 -6.25 12.64
CA ASN A 513 2.14 -7.61 12.08
C ASN A 513 1.48 -8.58 13.07
N PHE A 514 0.86 -9.64 12.56
CA PHE A 514 0.14 -10.58 13.44
C PHE A 514 0.12 -12.03 12.93
N GLU A 515 0.06 -12.96 13.89
CA GLU A 515 -0.18 -14.39 13.65
C GLU A 515 -1.37 -14.89 14.49
N TYR A 516 -2.10 -15.90 13.98
CA TYR A 516 -3.16 -16.56 14.74
C TYR A 516 -2.70 -17.92 15.29
N HIS A 517 -2.99 -18.15 16.57
CA HIS A 517 -2.81 -19.45 17.21
C HIS A 517 -4.15 -19.93 17.78
N GLU A 518 -4.70 -20.97 17.16
CA GLU A 518 -5.98 -21.52 17.56
C GLU A 518 -5.83 -22.56 18.68
N LEU A 519 -6.78 -22.54 19.62
CA LEU A 519 -6.88 -23.58 20.63
C LEU A 519 -7.33 -24.87 19.95
N SER A 520 -6.54 -25.94 20.07
CA SER A 520 -6.78 -27.18 19.33
C SER A 520 -8.12 -27.85 19.64
N ASN A 521 -8.70 -27.59 20.81
CA ASN A 521 -9.95 -28.21 21.26
C ASN A 521 -11.06 -27.17 21.42
N GLU A 522 -12.27 -27.56 21.01
CA GLU A 522 -13.50 -26.85 21.36
C GLU A 522 -13.72 -26.88 22.87
N VAL A 523 -14.15 -25.75 23.42
CA VAL A 523 -14.48 -25.60 24.84
C VAL A 523 -15.99 -25.69 25.02
N VAL A 524 -16.44 -26.68 25.79
CA VAL A 524 -17.87 -26.91 26.03
C VAL A 524 -18.24 -26.50 27.45
N ILE A 525 -18.98 -25.41 27.60
CA ILE A 525 -19.63 -25.08 28.87
C ILE A 525 -20.89 -25.91 28.99
N GLY A 526 -20.82 -26.92 29.85
CA GLY A 526 -21.92 -27.84 30.12
C GLY A 526 -23.12 -27.17 30.80
N ILE A 527 -24.17 -27.95 30.98
CA ILE A 527 -25.32 -27.57 31.79
C ILE A 527 -24.97 -27.64 33.29
N PRO A 528 -25.51 -26.73 34.12
CA PRO A 528 -25.36 -26.78 35.58
C PRO A 528 -25.92 -28.07 36.19
N PHE A 529 -25.27 -28.61 37.22
CA PHE A 529 -25.77 -29.79 37.94
C PHE A 529 -26.99 -29.53 38.83
N SER A 530 -27.20 -28.29 39.25
CA SER A 530 -28.33 -27.91 40.10
C SER A 530 -28.84 -26.52 39.76
N THR A 531 -30.16 -26.35 39.83
CA THR A 531 -30.81 -25.04 39.79
C THR A 531 -30.47 -24.24 41.06
N GLU A 532 -29.94 -23.02 40.89
CA GLU A 532 -29.54 -22.16 42.01
C GLU A 532 -29.75 -20.68 41.66
N LEU A 533 -30.19 -19.89 42.66
CA LEU A 533 -30.21 -18.44 42.61
C LEU A 533 -29.00 -17.88 43.36
N MET A 534 -28.13 -17.13 42.68
CA MET A 534 -26.91 -16.58 43.28
C MET A 534 -27.18 -15.26 44.00
N GLN A 535 -26.27 -14.86 44.89
CA GLN A 535 -26.29 -13.53 45.48
C GLN A 535 -25.99 -12.48 44.40
N ASN A 536 -26.80 -11.43 44.32
CA ASN A 536 -26.56 -10.31 43.41
C ASN A 536 -25.20 -9.64 43.69
N TYR A 537 -24.54 -9.16 42.64
CA TYR A 537 -23.28 -8.43 42.77
C TYR A 537 -23.27 -7.19 41.85
N PRO A 538 -22.88 -6.01 42.37
CA PRO A 538 -22.50 -5.75 43.78
C PRO A 538 -23.70 -5.86 44.74
N ASN A 539 -23.45 -6.06 46.05
CA ASN A 539 -24.45 -5.97 47.12
C ASN A 539 -23.76 -5.53 48.45
N PRO A 540 -24.01 -4.32 48.98
CA PRO A 540 -24.95 -3.32 48.48
C PRO A 540 -24.62 -2.80 47.07
N PHE A 541 -25.61 -2.29 46.35
CA PHE A 541 -25.45 -1.77 44.98
C PHE A 541 -25.96 -0.34 44.85
N ASN A 542 -25.48 0.38 43.82
CA ASN A 542 -25.89 1.75 43.49
C ASN A 542 -25.80 2.04 41.98
N PRO A 543 -26.90 2.36 41.29
CA PRO A 543 -28.23 1.81 41.46
C PRO A 543 -28.43 0.51 40.67
N VAL A 544 -27.38 -0.02 40.00
CA VAL A 544 -27.45 -1.21 39.15
C VAL A 544 -26.73 -2.40 39.78
N THR A 545 -27.33 -3.58 39.70
CA THR A 545 -26.74 -4.85 40.12
C THR A 545 -27.08 -5.97 39.14
N ASN A 546 -26.32 -7.05 39.21
CA ASN A 546 -26.58 -8.26 38.43
C ASN A 546 -27.09 -9.37 39.33
N ILE A 547 -28.17 -10.03 38.90
CA ILE A 547 -28.71 -11.23 39.55
C ILE A 547 -28.42 -12.40 38.63
N SER A 548 -27.55 -13.30 39.08
CA SER A 548 -27.20 -14.52 38.36
C SER A 548 -27.98 -15.71 38.90
N TYR A 549 -28.37 -16.61 38.02
CA TYR A 549 -28.99 -17.88 38.38
C TYR A 549 -28.61 -18.95 37.36
N ARG A 550 -28.77 -20.20 37.73
CA ARG A 550 -28.47 -21.35 36.86
C ARG A 550 -29.61 -22.35 36.94
N LEU A 551 -29.88 -23.05 35.84
CA LEU A 551 -30.96 -24.03 35.71
C LEU A 551 -30.35 -25.38 35.31
N SER A 552 -30.67 -26.45 36.04
CA SER A 552 -30.23 -27.81 35.68
C SER A 552 -31.10 -28.48 34.63
N GLU A 553 -32.30 -27.94 34.37
CA GLU A 553 -33.27 -28.45 33.41
C GLU A 553 -34.07 -27.30 32.79
N ASN A 554 -34.69 -27.57 31.63
CA ASN A 554 -35.53 -26.59 30.94
C ASN A 554 -36.79 -26.31 31.79
N SER A 555 -37.08 -25.04 32.05
CA SER A 555 -38.21 -24.66 32.91
C SER A 555 -38.79 -23.31 32.54
N TYR A 556 -40.05 -23.10 32.92
CA TYR A 556 -40.63 -21.75 32.89
C TYR A 556 -40.12 -20.97 34.10
N VAL A 557 -39.38 -19.89 33.82
CA VAL A 557 -38.66 -19.11 34.83
C VAL A 557 -39.37 -17.78 35.07
N THR A 558 -39.63 -17.49 36.34
CA THR A 558 -40.00 -16.15 36.79
C THR A 558 -38.98 -15.61 37.77
N LEU A 559 -38.42 -14.44 37.48
CA LEU A 559 -37.52 -13.70 38.37
C LEU A 559 -38.16 -12.35 38.67
N LYS A 560 -38.52 -12.12 39.94
CA LYS A 560 -39.28 -10.94 40.37
C LYS A 560 -38.61 -10.26 41.56
N VAL A 561 -38.73 -8.93 41.64
CA VAL A 561 -38.21 -8.08 42.73
C VAL A 561 -39.37 -7.53 43.54
N PHE A 562 -39.23 -7.49 44.86
CA PHE A 562 -40.25 -7.10 45.84
C PHE A 562 -39.69 -6.11 46.87
N ASP A 563 -40.55 -5.25 47.41
CA ASP A 563 -40.24 -4.44 48.59
C ASP A 563 -40.37 -5.23 49.91
N ASN A 564 -40.09 -4.57 51.04
CA ASN A 564 -40.16 -5.17 52.37
C ASN A 564 -41.58 -5.60 52.81
N SER A 565 -42.62 -5.12 52.14
CA SER A 565 -44.01 -5.48 52.40
C SER A 565 -44.47 -6.68 51.56
N GLY A 566 -43.61 -7.18 50.67
CA GLY A 566 -43.93 -8.25 49.74
C GLY A 566 -44.65 -7.79 48.48
N ARG A 567 -44.74 -6.47 48.23
CA ARG A 567 -45.32 -5.94 46.98
C ARG A 567 -44.31 -6.12 45.85
N GLU A 568 -44.78 -6.69 44.74
CA GLU A 568 -43.99 -6.84 43.52
C GLU A 568 -43.67 -5.46 42.94
N LEU A 569 -42.39 -5.18 42.73
CA LEU A 569 -41.90 -3.94 42.14
C LEU A 569 -41.56 -4.12 40.65
N LYS A 570 -40.98 -5.26 40.29
CA LYS A 570 -40.52 -5.51 38.91
C LYS A 570 -40.43 -7.00 38.61
N THR A 571 -40.85 -7.39 37.41
CA THR A 571 -40.56 -8.69 36.83
C THR A 571 -39.36 -8.56 35.89
N LEU A 572 -38.28 -9.30 36.14
CA LEU A 572 -37.05 -9.30 35.33
C LEU A 572 -37.04 -10.40 34.27
N VAL A 573 -37.66 -11.55 34.57
CA VAL A 573 -37.80 -12.70 33.66
C VAL A 573 -39.17 -13.31 33.88
N ASN A 574 -39.87 -13.69 32.82
CA ASN A 574 -41.15 -14.39 32.85
C ASN A 574 -41.37 -15.16 31.53
N GLU A 575 -40.57 -16.20 31.32
CA GLU A 575 -40.53 -16.94 30.05
C GLU A 575 -39.95 -18.34 30.24
N TYR A 576 -40.10 -19.18 29.22
CA TYR A 576 -39.44 -20.48 29.17
C TYR A 576 -37.94 -20.31 28.90
N LYS A 577 -37.10 -20.99 29.69
CA LYS A 577 -35.64 -20.99 29.54
C LYS A 577 -35.12 -22.42 29.49
N GLU A 578 -34.12 -22.65 28.65
CA GLU A 578 -33.39 -23.93 28.58
C GLU A 578 -32.46 -24.10 29.80
N ALA A 579 -31.96 -25.32 30.05
CA ALA A 579 -30.93 -25.55 31.06
C ALA A 579 -29.67 -24.73 30.75
N GLY A 580 -29.13 -24.02 31.75
CA GLY A 580 -27.97 -23.16 31.53
C GLY A 580 -27.72 -22.11 32.61
N TYR A 581 -26.69 -21.30 32.37
CA TYR A 581 -26.32 -20.15 33.20
C TYR A 581 -26.96 -18.87 32.68
N TYR A 582 -27.54 -18.07 33.57
CA TYR A 582 -28.29 -16.85 33.24
C TYR A 582 -27.92 -15.69 34.14
N LYS A 583 -28.10 -14.48 33.60
CA LYS A 583 -27.84 -13.22 34.28
C LYS A 583 -28.91 -12.20 33.88
N SER A 584 -29.49 -11.53 34.88
CA SER A 584 -30.45 -10.45 34.68
C SER A 584 -29.98 -9.18 35.37
N VAL A 585 -30.05 -8.06 34.66
CA VAL A 585 -29.71 -6.73 35.20
C VAL A 585 -30.90 -6.19 35.97
N PHE A 586 -30.66 -5.69 37.19
CA PHE A 586 -31.64 -4.94 37.95
C PHE A 586 -31.14 -3.50 38.16
N ASP A 587 -31.90 -2.55 37.61
CA ASP A 587 -31.74 -1.12 37.88
C ASP A 587 -32.78 -0.66 38.91
N GLY A 588 -32.28 -0.20 40.06
CA GLY A 588 -33.04 0.32 41.20
C GLY A 588 -33.07 1.85 41.27
N SER A 589 -32.69 2.57 40.22
CA SER A 589 -32.61 4.05 40.18
C SER A 589 -33.89 4.74 40.70
N GLY A 590 -35.06 4.19 40.33
CA GLY A 590 -36.39 4.66 40.75
C GLY A 590 -36.83 4.29 42.17
N LEU A 591 -35.99 3.60 42.95
CA LEU A 591 -36.32 3.11 44.29
C LEU A 591 -35.56 3.90 45.37
N ALA A 592 -36.06 3.90 46.61
CA ALA A 592 -35.35 4.51 47.75
C ALA A 592 -34.24 3.58 48.27
N SER A 593 -33.21 4.12 48.93
CA SER A 593 -32.22 3.30 49.66
C SER A 593 -32.95 2.39 50.66
N GLY A 594 -32.60 1.11 50.69
CA GLY A 594 -33.33 0.15 51.50
C GLY A 594 -33.07 -1.31 51.12
N VAL A 595 -33.79 -2.18 51.80
CA VAL A 595 -33.74 -3.63 51.61
C VAL A 595 -34.87 -4.08 50.70
N TYR A 596 -34.52 -4.86 49.68
CA TYR A 596 -35.44 -5.47 48.73
C TYR A 596 -35.16 -6.97 48.65
N PHE A 597 -36.10 -7.68 48.04
CA PHE A 597 -36.01 -9.13 47.85
C PHE A 597 -36.21 -9.48 46.39
N TYR A 598 -35.52 -10.51 45.92
CA TYR A 598 -35.74 -11.07 44.60
C TYR A 598 -35.99 -12.57 44.73
N LYS A 599 -36.98 -13.05 43.98
CA LYS A 599 -37.46 -14.43 44.01
C LYS A 599 -37.33 -15.02 42.62
N LEU A 600 -36.66 -16.17 42.53
CA LEU A 600 -36.63 -17.02 41.36
C LEU A 600 -37.64 -18.16 41.57
N THR A 601 -38.44 -18.45 40.56
CA THR A 601 -39.27 -19.65 40.47
C THR A 601 -38.99 -20.33 39.13
N ALA A 602 -38.57 -21.59 39.16
CA ALA A 602 -38.18 -22.38 38.00
C ALA A 602 -38.60 -23.83 38.23
N GLY A 603 -39.75 -24.23 37.68
CA GLY A 603 -40.40 -25.51 38.03
C GLY A 603 -40.70 -25.57 39.54
N ASP A 604 -40.25 -26.62 40.22
CA ASP A 604 -40.39 -26.78 41.67
C ASP A 604 -39.39 -25.95 42.49
N PHE A 605 -38.35 -25.41 41.84
CA PHE A 605 -37.36 -24.59 42.53
C PHE A 605 -37.90 -23.20 42.83
N VAL A 606 -38.00 -22.85 44.10
CA VAL A 606 -38.38 -21.52 44.57
C VAL A 606 -37.37 -21.02 45.59
N HIS A 607 -36.68 -19.92 45.29
CA HIS A 607 -35.70 -19.33 46.20
C HIS A 607 -35.78 -17.82 46.21
N THR A 608 -35.59 -17.22 47.39
CA THR A 608 -35.62 -15.76 47.59
C THR A 608 -34.33 -15.30 48.24
N LYS A 609 -33.73 -14.23 47.73
CA LYS A 609 -32.55 -13.60 48.32
C LYS A 609 -32.77 -12.10 48.54
N LYS A 610 -31.98 -11.54 49.45
CA LYS A 610 -32.01 -10.13 49.86
C LYS A 610 -31.01 -9.33 49.05
N LEU A 611 -31.36 -8.12 48.61
CA LEU A 611 -30.44 -7.12 48.05
C LEU A 611 -30.62 -5.77 48.74
N SER A 612 -29.53 -5.01 48.90
CA SER A 612 -29.50 -3.72 49.58
C SER A 612 -29.12 -2.62 48.60
N LEU A 613 -30.04 -1.67 48.35
CA LEU A 613 -29.79 -0.48 47.54
C LEU A 613 -29.26 0.63 48.45
N VAL A 614 -28.12 1.22 48.09
CA VAL A 614 -27.55 2.40 48.76
C VAL A 614 -27.40 3.47 47.71
N LYS A 615 -28.08 4.61 47.88
CA LYS A 615 -27.88 5.81 47.07
C LYS A 615 -26.71 6.64 47.56
#